data_AF-A0A7W0L1S9-F1
#
_entry.id   AF-A0A7W0L1S9-F1
#
_cell.length_a   1.000
_cell.length_b   1.000
_cell.length_c   1.000
_cell.angle_alpha   90.00
_cell.angle_beta   90.00
_cell.angle_gamma   90.00
#
_symmetry.space_group_name_H-M   'P 1'
#
loop_
_entity.id
_entity.type
_entity.pdbx_description
1 polymer ?
#
loop_
_entity_poly.entity_id
_entity_poly.type
_entity_poly.pdbx_seq_one_letter_code
_entity_poly.pdbx_strand_id
1 'polypeptide(L)'
;MARILAVSDEVDDRLLGTDLKGGDVDLVIACGDLPFDYLETLVTLANVPLVYVPGNHDPELRRRPSDISPEDIVKPFSFWSDDFDRPGPRGCVNLDGRVRDVAGLRVAGLGGSMRYTEGPNQYTQKQMQRRA
;
A
#
# COMPACT_ATOMS: atom_id res chain seq x y z
N MET A 1 -21.51 -0.94 10.37
CA MET A 1 -20.63 0.19 10.01
C MET A 1 -19.22 -0.37 9.96
N ALA A 2 -18.44 -0.06 8.93
CA ALA A 2 -17.09 -0.60 8.81
C ALA A 2 -16.18 -0.05 9.92
N ARG A 3 -15.38 -0.92 10.53
CA ARG A 3 -14.37 -0.58 11.55
C ARG A 3 -13.00 -0.60 10.90
N ILE A 4 -12.31 0.54 10.97
CA ILE A 4 -11.06 0.77 10.25
C ILE A 4 -9.92 0.90 11.25
N LEU A 5 -8.85 0.12 11.04
CA LEU A 5 -7.56 0.36 11.69
C LEU A 5 -6.70 1.20 10.74
N ALA A 6 -6.36 2.42 11.17
CA ALA A 6 -5.50 3.32 10.41
C ALA A 6 -4.09 3.39 11.04
N VAL A 7 -3.05 3.25 10.23
CA VAL A 7 -1.64 3.29 10.64
C VAL A 7 -0.82 4.19 9.71
N SER A 8 0.21 4.87 10.23
CA SER A 8 1.06 5.79 9.46
C SER A 8 2.34 6.10 10.22
N ASP A 9 3.43 6.42 9.51
CA ASP A 9 4.71 7.02 9.96
C ASP A 9 5.56 6.21 10.97
N GLU A 10 4.95 5.61 11.98
CA GLU A 10 5.64 4.91 13.05
C GLU A 10 5.07 3.50 13.26
N VAL A 11 5.99 2.57 13.49
CA VAL A 11 5.65 1.19 13.86
C VAL A 11 5.15 1.17 15.30
N ASP A 12 3.95 0.66 15.51
CA ASP A 12 3.46 0.30 16.86
C ASP A 12 3.57 -1.23 17.06
N ASP A 13 4.56 -1.65 17.83
CA ASP A 13 4.82 -3.06 18.17
C ASP A 13 3.67 -3.69 18.96
N ARG A 14 2.82 -2.91 19.62
CA ARG A 14 1.66 -3.44 20.35
C ARG A 14 0.67 -4.10 19.40
N LEU A 15 0.57 -3.61 18.16
CA LEU A 15 -0.28 -4.21 17.14
C LEU A 15 0.20 -5.61 16.73
N LEU A 16 1.51 -5.89 16.85
CA LEU A 16 2.08 -7.20 16.53
C LEU A 16 1.78 -8.26 17.60
N GLY A 17 1.55 -7.83 18.85
CA GLY A 17 1.18 -8.69 19.97
C GLY A 17 -0.33 -8.79 20.23
N THR A 18 -1.15 -8.09 19.44
CA THR A 18 -2.60 -8.01 19.64
C THR A 18 -3.34 -8.99 18.72
N ASP A 19 -4.44 -9.58 19.20
CA ASP A 19 -5.37 -10.31 18.33
C ASP A 19 -6.20 -9.33 17.49
N LEU A 20 -5.60 -8.86 16.39
CA LEU A 20 -6.25 -7.94 15.45
C LEU A 20 -7.47 -8.56 14.77
N LYS A 21 -7.46 -9.89 14.60
CA LYS A 21 -8.57 -10.64 14.01
C LYS A 21 -9.79 -10.68 14.95
N GLY A 22 -9.56 -10.82 16.26
CA GLY A 22 -10.59 -10.72 17.29
C GLY A 22 -11.03 -9.28 17.61
N GLY A 23 -10.24 -8.28 17.17
CA GLY A 23 -10.46 -6.85 17.39
C GLY A 23 -11.55 -6.21 16.53
N ASP A 24 -12.33 -7.01 15.80
CA ASP A 24 -13.53 -6.56 15.12
C ASP A 24 -13.23 -5.53 13.98
N VAL A 25 -12.01 -5.55 13.44
CA VAL A 25 -11.55 -4.70 12.33
C VAL A 25 -12.02 -5.30 11.00
N ASP A 26 -12.57 -4.46 10.11
CA ASP A 26 -13.04 -4.87 8.79
C ASP A 26 -12.07 -4.47 7.65
N LEU A 27 -11.20 -3.49 7.90
CA LEU A 27 -10.27 -2.91 6.94
C LEU A 27 -9.07 -2.27 7.65
N VAL A 28 -7.87 -2.49 7.11
CA VAL A 28 -6.65 -1.76 7.50
C VAL A 28 -6.29 -0.73 6.42
N ILE A 29 -5.99 0.50 6.83
CA ILE A 29 -5.51 1.57 5.94
C ILE A 29 -4.13 2.03 6.43
N ALA A 30 -3.12 1.95 5.55
CA ALA A 30 -1.78 2.46 5.82
C ALA A 30 -1.48 3.71 4.97
N CYS A 31 -1.09 4.81 5.62
CA CYS A 31 -0.89 6.11 4.97
C CYS A 31 0.56 6.41 4.57
N GLY A 32 1.43 5.40 4.62
CA GLY A 32 2.81 5.49 4.16
C GLY A 32 3.83 5.67 5.29
N ASP A 33 5.11 5.71 4.87
CA ASP A 33 6.28 5.84 5.75
C ASP A 33 6.30 4.73 6.82
N LEU A 34 5.90 3.53 6.39
CA LEU A 34 5.89 2.31 7.20
C LEU A 34 6.69 1.21 6.49
N PRO A 35 7.50 0.42 7.23
CA PRO A 35 8.20 -0.72 6.66
C PRO A 35 7.24 -1.72 5.99
N PHE A 36 7.64 -2.28 4.83
CA PHE A 36 6.77 -3.20 4.09
C PHE A 36 6.55 -4.52 4.82
N ASP A 37 7.54 -5.02 5.54
CA ASP A 37 7.44 -6.21 6.39
C ASP A 37 6.47 -6.01 7.57
N TYR A 38 6.35 -4.78 8.07
CA TYR A 38 5.33 -4.42 9.05
C TYR A 38 3.92 -4.53 8.45
N LEU A 39 3.70 -3.99 7.24
CA LEU A 39 2.41 -4.09 6.55
C LEU A 39 2.05 -5.54 6.21
N GLU A 40 3.02 -6.35 5.77
CA GLU A 40 2.84 -7.80 5.52
C GLU A 40 2.45 -8.55 6.80
N THR A 41 3.05 -8.18 7.93
CA THR A 41 2.71 -8.76 9.23
C THR A 41 1.31 -8.34 9.67
N LEU A 42 0.95 -7.06 9.53
CA LEU A 42 -0.38 -6.55 9.87
C LEU A 42 -1.48 -7.21 9.05
N VAL A 43 -1.33 -7.34 7.72
CA VAL A 43 -2.34 -8.01 6.89
C VAL A 43 -2.50 -9.48 7.25
N THR A 44 -1.40 -10.14 7.64
CA THR A 44 -1.42 -11.53 8.10
C THR A 44 -2.14 -11.68 9.43
N LEU A 45 -1.85 -10.81 10.41
CA LEU A 45 -2.46 -10.86 11.74
C LEU A 45 -3.94 -10.45 11.74
N ALA A 46 -4.28 -9.39 11.01
CA ALA A 46 -5.64 -8.90 10.92
C ALA A 46 -6.54 -9.80 10.06
N ASN A 47 -5.96 -10.45 9.02
CA ASN A 47 -6.68 -11.31 8.08
C ASN A 47 -7.93 -10.64 7.47
N VAL A 48 -7.80 -9.36 7.19
CA VAL A 48 -8.78 -8.50 6.49
C VAL A 48 -8.03 -7.68 5.43
N PRO A 49 -8.73 -7.09 4.44
CA PRO A 49 -8.07 -6.29 3.42
C PRO A 49 -7.20 -5.18 4.05
N LEU A 50 -5.97 -5.05 3.56
CA LEU A 50 -5.09 -3.92 3.86
C LEU A 50 -4.85 -3.13 2.58
N VAL A 51 -5.24 -1.86 2.60
CA VAL A 51 -4.93 -0.90 1.54
C VAL A 51 -3.88 0.09 2.00
N TYR A 52 -2.99 0.49 1.11
CA TYR A 52 -1.93 1.44 1.46
C TYR A 52 -1.60 2.41 0.35
N VAL A 53 -0.96 3.52 0.72
CA VAL A 53 -0.22 4.40 -0.19
C VAL A 53 1.23 4.47 0.27
N PRO A 54 2.20 4.64 -0.65
CA PRO A 54 3.58 4.88 -0.27
C PRO A 54 3.71 6.29 0.31
N GLY A 55 4.45 6.40 1.41
CA GLY A 55 4.87 7.65 1.99
C GLY A 55 6.05 8.25 1.23
N ASN A 56 6.49 9.43 1.66
CA ASN A 56 7.52 10.15 0.93
C ASN A 56 8.94 9.62 1.17
N HIS A 57 9.15 8.84 2.24
CA HIS A 57 10.38 8.14 2.57
C HIS A 57 10.41 6.70 2.08
N ASP A 58 9.27 6.16 1.63
CA ASP A 58 9.19 4.80 1.10
C ASP A 58 9.96 4.62 -0.21
N PRO A 59 10.39 3.39 -0.53
CA PRO A 59 10.98 3.06 -1.84
C PRO A 59 10.06 3.42 -3.02
N GLU A 60 10.64 3.71 -4.18
CA GLU A 60 9.87 3.89 -5.41
C GLU A 60 9.24 2.56 -5.85
N LEU A 61 7.91 2.52 -5.94
CA LEU A 61 7.16 1.33 -6.34
C LEU A 61 6.88 1.26 -7.85
N ARG A 62 7.53 2.11 -8.66
CA ARG A 62 7.42 2.03 -10.12
C ARG A 62 8.27 0.89 -10.63
N ARG A 63 7.61 -0.09 -11.27
CA ARG A 63 8.27 -1.17 -12.01
C ARG A 63 9.08 -0.55 -13.15
N ARG A 64 10.40 -0.64 -13.09
CA ARG A 64 11.25 -0.21 -14.22
C ARG A 64 11.20 -1.29 -15.30
N PRO A 65 11.44 -0.94 -16.58
CA PRO A 65 11.50 -1.94 -17.65
C PRO A 65 12.54 -3.04 -17.39
N SER A 66 13.60 -2.72 -16.63
CA SER A 66 14.62 -3.68 -16.17
C SER A 66 14.11 -4.70 -15.16
N ASP A 67 13.00 -4.41 -14.48
CA ASP A 67 12.44 -5.24 -13.41
C ASP A 67 11.43 -6.27 -13.98
N ILE A 68 11.28 -6.33 -15.31
CA ILE A 68 10.43 -7.28 -16.02
C ILE A 68 11.27 -8.52 -16.31
N SER A 69 10.97 -9.62 -15.62
CA SER A 69 11.62 -10.90 -15.89
C SER A 69 10.99 -11.59 -17.10
N PRO A 70 11.70 -12.49 -17.81
CA PRO A 70 11.13 -13.24 -18.95
C PRO A 70 9.83 -13.99 -18.60
N GLU A 71 9.69 -14.42 -17.35
CA GLU A 71 8.49 -15.06 -16.78
C GLU A 71 7.27 -14.11 -16.68
N ASP A 72 7.46 -12.80 -16.50
CA ASP A 72 6.36 -11.81 -16.56
C ASP A 72 5.72 -11.74 -17.96
N ILE A 73 6.53 -11.97 -19.00
CA ILE A 73 6.11 -11.90 -20.40
C ILE A 73 5.27 -13.13 -20.79
N VAL A 74 5.46 -14.28 -20.12
CA VAL A 74 4.73 -15.54 -20.37
C VAL A 74 3.60 -15.83 -19.37
N LYS A 75 3.38 -14.98 -18.36
CA LYS A 75 2.19 -15.00 -17.49
C LYS A 75 0.88 -14.33 -18.03
N PRO A 76 0.74 -13.79 -19.27
CA PRO A 76 -0.43 -12.99 -19.63
C PRO A 76 -1.73 -13.80 -19.79
N PHE A 77 -1.71 -15.12 -19.61
CA PHE A 77 -2.88 -16.00 -19.67
C PHE A 77 -3.35 -16.55 -18.30
N SER A 78 -2.72 -16.13 -17.21
CA SER A 78 -3.18 -16.41 -15.85
C SER A 78 -4.16 -15.33 -15.41
N PHE A 79 -5.42 -15.72 -15.22
CA PHE A 79 -6.54 -14.95 -14.66
C PHE A 79 -6.29 -14.33 -13.25
N TRP A 80 -5.07 -14.44 -12.70
CA TRP A 80 -4.61 -13.88 -11.43
C TRP A 80 -3.45 -12.90 -11.69
N SER A 81 -3.70 -11.81 -12.40
CA SER A 81 -2.73 -10.74 -12.63
C SER A 81 -2.99 -9.53 -11.73
N ASP A 82 -3.20 -9.76 -10.43
CA ASP A 82 -3.38 -8.68 -9.46
C ASP A 82 -2.26 -8.73 -8.41
N ASP A 83 -1.53 -7.62 -8.33
CA ASP A 83 -0.68 -7.13 -7.23
C ASP A 83 0.49 -7.99 -6.69
N PHE A 84 0.59 -9.29 -6.95
CA PHE A 84 1.63 -10.16 -6.34
C PHE A 84 3.07 -9.92 -6.84
N ASP A 85 3.26 -9.53 -8.10
CA ASP A 85 4.58 -9.32 -8.73
C ASP A 85 4.97 -7.82 -8.83
N ARG A 86 4.20 -6.94 -8.19
CA ARG A 86 4.53 -5.50 -8.13
C ARG A 86 5.48 -5.24 -6.96
N PRO A 87 6.46 -4.33 -7.11
CA PRO A 87 7.26 -3.89 -5.97
C PRO A 87 6.32 -3.30 -4.90
N GLY A 88 6.46 -3.77 -3.65
CA GLY A 88 5.63 -3.38 -2.50
C GLY A 88 5.41 -4.54 -1.51
N PRO A 89 4.74 -4.27 -0.37
CA PRO A 89 4.33 -5.29 0.60
C PRO A 89 3.35 -6.30 -0.03
N ARG A 90 3.61 -7.57 0.21
CA ARG A 90 2.76 -8.69 -0.25
C ARG A 90 1.44 -8.74 0.50
N GLY A 91 0.40 -9.23 -0.16
CA GLY A 91 -0.95 -9.33 0.41
C GLY A 91 -1.66 -8.00 0.65
N CYS A 92 -0.99 -6.87 0.38
CA CYS A 92 -1.51 -5.52 0.54
C CYS A 92 -1.85 -4.92 -0.82
N VAL A 93 -2.86 -4.03 -0.86
CA VAL A 93 -3.29 -3.37 -2.10
C VAL A 93 -2.81 -1.93 -2.14
N ASN A 94 -1.96 -1.61 -3.12
CA ASN A 94 -1.51 -0.24 -3.35
C ASN A 94 -2.62 0.59 -4.02
N LEU A 95 -3.04 1.67 -3.36
CA LEU A 95 -4.05 2.62 -3.84
C LEU A 95 -3.47 3.91 -4.42
N ASP A 96 -2.15 4.06 -4.54
CA ASP A 96 -1.56 5.27 -5.10
C ASP A 96 -2.05 5.57 -6.51
N GLY A 97 -2.75 6.71 -6.67
CA GLY A 97 -3.35 7.13 -7.94
C GLY A 97 -4.54 6.25 -8.36
N ARG A 98 -5.18 5.55 -7.42
CA ARG A 98 -6.26 4.58 -7.70
C ARG A 98 -7.43 4.77 -6.74
N VAL A 99 -8.59 4.30 -7.19
CA VAL A 99 -9.80 4.19 -6.39
C VAL A 99 -10.26 2.73 -6.40
N ARG A 100 -10.61 2.18 -5.24
CA ARG A 100 -11.13 0.81 -5.10
C ARG A 100 -12.30 0.78 -4.12
N ASP A 101 -13.22 -0.13 -4.36
CA ASP A 101 -14.29 -0.47 -3.43
C ASP A 101 -13.81 -1.62 -2.52
N VAL A 102 -13.75 -1.41 -1.21
CA VAL A 102 -13.23 -2.36 -0.21
C VAL A 102 -14.02 -2.25 1.09
N ALA A 103 -14.36 -3.38 1.72
CA ALA A 103 -15.14 -3.42 2.96
C ALA A 103 -16.45 -2.58 2.93
N GLY A 104 -17.08 -2.47 1.76
CA GLY A 104 -18.29 -1.66 1.56
C GLY A 104 -18.05 -0.15 1.45
N LEU A 105 -16.80 0.30 1.39
CA LEU A 105 -16.38 1.69 1.25
C LEU A 105 -15.71 1.92 -0.11
N ARG A 106 -15.88 3.12 -0.67
CA ARG A 106 -15.10 3.59 -1.82
C ARG A 106 -13.90 4.40 -1.33
N VAL A 107 -12.70 3.89 -1.54
CA VAL A 107 -11.45 4.46 -1.02
C VAL A 107 -10.56 4.91 -2.18
N ALA A 108 -10.07 6.14 -2.11
CA ALA A 108 -9.10 6.72 -3.05
C ALA A 108 -7.77 6.94 -2.35
N GLY A 109 -6.66 6.59 -3.02
CA GLY A 109 -5.31 6.78 -2.49
C GLY A 109 -4.47 7.75 -3.33
N LEU A 110 -3.72 8.61 -2.64
CA LEU A 110 -2.72 9.47 -3.25
C LEU A 110 -1.52 9.56 -2.29
N GLY A 111 -0.44 8.87 -2.62
CA GLY A 111 0.78 8.81 -1.84
C GLY A 111 1.81 9.88 -2.19
N GLY A 112 2.86 9.91 -1.39
CA GLY A 112 3.95 10.88 -1.44
C GLY A 112 3.58 12.25 -0.89
N SER A 113 4.51 13.20 -1.01
CA SER A 113 4.35 14.55 -0.46
C SER A 113 4.89 15.64 -1.38
N MET A 114 4.58 16.88 -1.01
CA MET A 114 5.23 18.04 -1.62
C MET A 114 6.72 18.02 -1.33
N ARG A 115 7.54 18.41 -2.31
CA ARG A 115 8.99 18.38 -2.16
C ARG A 115 9.48 19.39 -1.11
N TYR A 116 10.19 18.90 -0.11
CA TYR A 116 10.96 19.69 0.86
C TYR A 116 12.41 19.20 1.00
N THR A 117 12.71 17.99 0.55
CA THR A 117 14.06 17.43 0.35
C THR A 117 14.13 16.66 -0.99
N GLU A 118 15.23 15.98 -1.27
CA GLU A 118 15.29 15.04 -2.40
C GLU A 118 14.85 13.64 -1.93
N GLY A 119 13.82 13.10 -2.58
CA GLY A 119 13.29 11.77 -2.28
C GLY A 119 12.44 11.23 -3.45
N PRO A 120 12.31 9.90 -3.57
CA PRO A 120 11.64 9.23 -4.70
C PRO A 120 10.15 9.59 -4.82
N ASN A 121 9.48 9.78 -3.68
CA ASN A 121 8.05 10.05 -3.59
C ASN A 121 7.75 11.51 -3.23
N GLN A 122 8.62 12.44 -3.65
CA GLN A 122 8.46 13.88 -3.42
C GLN A 122 8.27 14.68 -4.71
N TYR A 123 7.20 15.46 -4.75
CA TYR A 123 6.69 16.08 -5.96
C TYR A 123 6.64 17.60 -5.85
N THR A 124 6.98 18.31 -6.92
CA THR A 124 6.65 19.73 -7.05
C THR A 124 5.13 19.92 -7.07
N GLN A 125 4.63 21.14 -6.81
CA GLN A 125 3.18 21.43 -6.84
C GLN A 125 2.54 20.97 -8.14
N LYS A 126 3.18 21.31 -9.27
CA LYS A 126 2.69 20.94 -10.60
C LYS A 126 2.67 19.43 -10.83
N GLN A 127 3.63 18.69 -10.25
CA GLN A 127 3.64 17.22 -10.34
C GLN A 127 2.54 16.61 -9.47
N MET A 128 2.37 17.09 -8.24
CA MET A 128 1.32 16.60 -7.34
C MET A 128 -0.08 16.89 -7.88
N GLN A 129 -0.32 18.09 -8.41
CA GLN A 129 -1.57 18.48 -9.08
C GLN A 129 -1.93 17.61 -10.29
N ARG A 130 -0.94 16.97 -10.94
CA ARG A 130 -1.19 16.05 -12.05
C ARG A 130 -1.50 14.62 -11.61
N ARG A 131 -1.21 14.29 -10.34
CA ARG A 131 -1.48 12.98 -9.75
C ARG A 131 -2.89 12.88 -9.15
N ALA A 132 -3.41 14.01 -8.64
CA ALA A 132 -4.76 14.15 -8.08
C ALA A 132 -5.81 14.33 -9.19
#